data_AF-A0AAW7FH49-F1
#
_entry.id   AF-A0AAW7FH49-F1
#
_cell.length_a   1.000
_cell.length_b   1.000
_cell.length_c   1.000
_cell.angle_alpha   90.00
_cell.angle_beta   90.00
_cell.angle_gamma   90.00
#
_symmetry.space_group_name_H-M   'P 1'
#
loop_
_entity.id
_entity.type
_entity.pdbx_description
1 polymer ?
#
loop_
_entity_poly.entity_id
_entity_poly.type
_entity_poly.pdbx_seq_one_letter_code
_entity_poly.pdbx_strand_id
1 'polypeptide(L)'
;MNSNFVSLSKVSDDTVVEKILDEWFVKKINLFLYFGGSGKKCRLSRCISPSLHIGGEQVITNGDEFYLSEESDAHSILKFIPDLPLTSHLTITKGFKISRSIRGEYFNYEYSGSALGYWVVVPTQISAFNNGNYLLTDKKSFSLKAGLSGAVYIYSVYDEDYLIFEDDSFVSNNDLYIDIKVLDSFLPLFDSKQSKHVDFILEKSLSSKFLTSKYNIALYLMMNKLVVRSGDTPVVSKFKLDYDEMWKGNVSESTLCEWFEKPELYIEKRQRLTPEKKKGLYLFLTLFIKKEGIKNTKEKASVIAEKLNELALQEYQLDEVIFTANHVKPWLEKPLS
;
A
#
# COMPACT_ATOMS: atom_id res chain seq x y z
N MET A 1 -1.37 -24.13 -14.59
CA MET A 1 -1.55 -22.67 -14.65
C MET A 1 -0.21 -22.06 -15.02
N ASN A 2 -0.11 -21.36 -16.15
CA ASN A 2 1.13 -20.69 -16.56
C ASN A 2 1.42 -19.54 -15.59
N SER A 3 2.59 -19.58 -14.95
CA SER A 3 2.95 -18.68 -13.84
C SER A 3 3.47 -17.33 -14.35
N ASN A 4 2.56 -16.47 -14.81
CA ASN A 4 2.88 -15.05 -15.08
C ASN A 4 2.89 -14.21 -13.78
N PHE A 5 2.68 -14.83 -12.62
CA PHE A 5 2.63 -14.13 -11.33
C PHE A 5 3.86 -14.46 -10.48
N VAL A 6 4.46 -13.42 -9.92
CA VAL A 6 5.63 -13.50 -9.04
C VAL A 6 5.20 -13.10 -7.62
N SER A 7 5.54 -13.91 -6.62
CA SER A 7 5.33 -13.54 -5.23
C SER A 7 6.24 -12.37 -4.86
N LEU A 8 5.70 -11.38 -4.14
CA LEU A 8 6.50 -10.26 -3.65
C LEU A 8 7.60 -10.71 -2.69
N SER A 9 7.45 -11.85 -2.00
CA SER A 9 8.50 -12.42 -1.14
C SER A 9 9.74 -12.86 -1.92
N LYS A 10 9.65 -12.97 -3.26
CA LYS A 10 10.78 -13.32 -4.14
C LYS A 10 11.49 -12.09 -4.71
N VAL A 11 10.97 -10.89 -4.47
CA VAL A 11 11.62 -9.64 -4.87
C VAL A 11 12.62 -9.28 -3.77
N SER A 12 13.91 -9.39 -4.07
CA SER A 12 14.99 -9.22 -3.09
C SER A 12 15.27 -7.77 -2.67
N ASP A 13 14.79 -6.80 -3.45
CA ASP A 13 14.99 -5.38 -3.20
C ASP A 13 13.77 -4.79 -2.50
N ASP A 14 13.89 -4.50 -1.22
CA ASP A 14 12.84 -3.89 -0.41
C ASP A 14 12.36 -2.56 -1.00
N THR A 15 13.24 -1.77 -1.63
CA THR A 15 12.86 -0.48 -2.23
C THR A 15 11.95 -0.66 -3.45
N VAL A 16 12.09 -1.77 -4.17
CA VAL A 16 11.19 -2.14 -5.27
C VAL A 16 9.85 -2.58 -4.70
N VAL A 17 9.85 -3.40 -3.65
CA VAL A 17 8.62 -3.82 -2.96
C VAL A 17 7.85 -2.61 -2.42
N GLU A 18 8.53 -1.62 -1.83
CA GLU A 18 7.90 -0.38 -1.36
C GLU A 18 7.23 0.40 -2.49
N LYS A 19 7.89 0.55 -3.64
CA LYS A 19 7.31 1.24 -4.82
C LYS A 19 6.09 0.51 -5.37
N ILE A 20 6.14 -0.83 -5.42
CA ILE A 20 5.02 -1.66 -5.84
C ILE A 20 3.82 -1.43 -4.92
N LEU A 21 4.05 -1.48 -3.60
CA LEU A 21 2.98 -1.25 -2.62
C LEU A 21 2.41 0.17 -2.72
N ASP A 22 3.26 1.18 -2.89
CA ASP A 22 2.81 2.57 -3.07
C ASP A 22 1.90 2.72 -4.30
N GLU A 23 2.28 2.16 -5.45
CA GLU A 23 1.48 2.18 -6.68
C GLU A 23 0.17 1.36 -6.55
N TRP A 24 0.22 0.26 -5.80
CA TRP A 24 -0.96 -0.55 -5.48
C TRP A 24 -1.94 0.22 -4.58
N PHE A 25 -1.48 0.90 -3.53
CA PHE A 25 -2.34 1.69 -2.64
C PHE A 25 -3.06 2.84 -3.34
N VAL A 26 -2.44 3.44 -4.37
CA VAL A 26 -3.09 4.44 -5.23
C VAL A 26 -3.87 3.83 -6.39
N LYS A 27 -4.05 2.50 -6.40
CA LYS A 27 -4.84 1.72 -7.36
C LYS A 27 -4.37 1.87 -8.81
N LYS A 28 -3.07 2.12 -9.02
CA LYS A 28 -2.47 2.16 -10.37
C LYS A 28 -2.08 0.77 -10.89
N ILE A 29 -1.82 -0.17 -9.99
CA ILE A 29 -1.55 -1.57 -10.32
C ILE A 29 -2.43 -2.50 -9.50
N ASN A 30 -2.56 -3.75 -9.97
CA ASN A 30 -3.23 -4.83 -9.23
C ASN A 30 -2.20 -5.75 -8.60
N LEU A 31 -2.45 -6.13 -7.35
CA LEU A 31 -1.80 -7.25 -6.69
C LEU A 31 -2.81 -8.37 -6.49
N PHE A 32 -2.32 -9.58 -6.27
CA PHE A 32 -3.12 -10.79 -6.26
C PHE A 32 -2.83 -11.65 -5.04
N LEU A 33 -3.85 -12.38 -4.57
CA LEU A 33 -3.66 -13.53 -3.68
C LEU A 33 -3.81 -14.81 -4.48
N TYR A 34 -2.99 -15.80 -4.17
CA TYR A 34 -3.12 -17.13 -4.74
C TYR A 34 -3.85 -18.08 -3.78
N PHE A 35 -4.99 -18.62 -4.22
CA PHE A 35 -5.68 -19.71 -3.55
C PHE A 35 -5.36 -21.03 -4.26
N GLY A 36 -4.63 -21.91 -3.56
CA GLY A 36 -4.09 -23.16 -4.11
C GLY A 36 -5.14 -24.24 -4.38
N GLY A 37 -4.67 -25.48 -4.55
CA GLY A 37 -5.50 -26.61 -5.00
C GLY A 37 -6.65 -27.02 -4.06
N SER A 38 -6.59 -26.67 -2.77
CA SER A 38 -7.70 -26.87 -1.83
C SER A 38 -8.75 -25.76 -1.88
N GLY A 39 -8.46 -24.68 -2.61
CA GLY A 39 -9.25 -23.45 -2.61
C GLY A 39 -9.34 -22.76 -1.24
N LYS A 40 -9.98 -21.59 -1.22
CA LYS A 40 -10.41 -20.90 0.00
C LYS A 40 -11.94 -20.86 0.01
N LYS A 41 -12.53 -21.37 1.09
CA LYS A 41 -13.99 -21.32 1.31
C LYS A 41 -14.44 -19.88 1.54
N CYS A 42 -15.48 -19.47 0.81
CA CYS A 42 -16.06 -18.13 0.84
C CYS A 42 -17.39 -18.13 0.10
N ARG A 43 -18.06 -16.98 0.09
CA ARG A 43 -19.19 -16.70 -0.82
C ARG A 43 -18.71 -15.80 -1.96
N LEU A 44 -19.26 -16.00 -3.15
CA LEU A 44 -19.10 -15.11 -4.28
C LEU A 44 -20.31 -14.18 -4.34
N SER A 45 -20.09 -12.87 -4.44
CA SER A 45 -21.10 -11.89 -4.82
C SER A 45 -20.85 -11.53 -6.28
N ARG A 46 -21.75 -11.95 -7.16
CA ARG A 46 -21.65 -11.76 -8.60
C ARG A 46 -22.74 -10.82 -9.10
N CYS A 47 -22.32 -9.80 -9.84
CA CYS A 47 -23.19 -8.76 -10.34
C CYS A 47 -23.45 -8.94 -11.83
N ILE A 48 -24.71 -9.16 -12.23
CA ILE A 48 -25.08 -9.40 -13.63
C ILE A 48 -26.13 -8.42 -14.14
N SER A 49 -26.11 -8.17 -15.45
CA SER A 49 -27.08 -7.32 -16.14
C SER A 49 -28.46 -8.00 -16.23
N PRO A 50 -29.55 -7.23 -16.44
CA PRO A 50 -30.88 -7.79 -16.66
C PRO A 50 -30.95 -8.76 -17.84
N SER A 51 -30.20 -8.49 -18.92
CA SER A 51 -30.15 -9.37 -20.09
C SER A 51 -29.55 -10.74 -19.77
N LEU A 52 -28.46 -10.78 -18.97
CA LEU A 52 -27.83 -12.02 -18.53
C LEU A 52 -28.70 -12.77 -17.53
N HIS A 53 -29.42 -12.06 -16.67
CA HIS A 53 -30.37 -12.65 -15.72
C HIS A 53 -31.49 -13.43 -16.43
N ILE A 54 -32.16 -12.80 -17.41
CA ILE A 54 -33.33 -13.39 -18.10
C ILE A 54 -33.01 -14.76 -18.73
N GLY A 55 -31.83 -14.92 -19.34
CA GLY A 55 -31.43 -16.17 -19.99
C GLY A 55 -30.55 -17.09 -19.16
N GLY A 56 -29.87 -16.55 -18.13
CA GLY A 56 -28.83 -17.24 -17.38
C GLY A 56 -29.24 -17.72 -15.99
N GLU A 57 -30.39 -17.29 -15.46
CA GLU A 57 -30.79 -17.62 -14.09
C GLU A 57 -30.86 -19.13 -13.83
N GLN A 58 -31.52 -19.90 -14.69
CA GLN A 58 -31.60 -21.36 -14.54
C GLN A 58 -30.23 -22.03 -14.65
N VAL A 59 -29.39 -21.57 -15.57
CA VAL A 59 -28.04 -22.09 -15.81
C VAL A 59 -27.17 -21.87 -14.57
N ILE A 60 -27.15 -20.63 -14.05
CA ILE A 60 -26.42 -20.27 -12.83
C ILE A 60 -26.95 -21.08 -11.64
N THR A 61 -28.28 -21.17 -11.48
CA THR A 61 -28.90 -21.91 -10.36
C THR A 61 -28.59 -23.41 -10.38
N ASN A 62 -28.40 -23.98 -11.56
CA ASN A 62 -28.01 -25.38 -11.73
C ASN A 62 -26.52 -25.64 -11.48
N GLY A 63 -25.72 -24.59 -11.25
CA GLY A 63 -24.30 -24.70 -10.92
C GLY A 63 -23.33 -24.50 -12.08
N ASP A 64 -23.83 -24.12 -13.26
CA ASP A 64 -22.97 -23.75 -14.38
C ASP A 64 -22.36 -22.37 -14.10
N GLU A 65 -21.10 -22.41 -13.67
CA GLU A 65 -20.37 -21.24 -13.20
C GLU A 65 -19.53 -20.62 -14.33
N PHE A 66 -19.66 -19.30 -14.50
CA PHE A 66 -18.92 -18.51 -15.48
C PHE A 66 -17.41 -18.62 -15.27
N TYR A 67 -16.96 -18.62 -14.00
CA TYR A 67 -15.56 -18.78 -13.65
C TYR A 67 -15.01 -20.20 -13.78
N LEU A 68 -15.83 -21.19 -14.19
CA LEU A 68 -15.39 -22.52 -14.59
C LEU A 68 -15.33 -22.73 -16.10
N SER A 69 -16.04 -21.90 -16.88
CA SER A 69 -16.03 -21.97 -18.34
C SER A 69 -14.63 -21.69 -18.90
N GLU A 70 -14.15 -22.54 -19.82
CA GLU A 70 -12.90 -22.31 -20.55
C GLU A 70 -13.00 -21.10 -21.50
N GLU A 71 -14.22 -20.68 -21.83
CA GLU A 71 -14.48 -19.49 -22.66
C GLU A 71 -14.37 -18.19 -21.86
N SER A 72 -14.26 -18.25 -20.53
CA SER A 72 -14.05 -17.07 -19.70
C SER A 72 -12.60 -16.60 -19.80
N ASP A 73 -12.39 -15.33 -20.11
CA ASP A 73 -11.06 -14.70 -20.09
C ASP A 73 -10.38 -14.84 -18.72
N ALA A 74 -11.18 -14.98 -17.64
CA ALA A 74 -10.70 -15.17 -16.28
C ALA A 74 -10.23 -16.61 -15.99
N HIS A 75 -10.61 -17.61 -16.80
CA HIS A 75 -10.39 -19.04 -16.53
C HIS A 75 -8.92 -19.40 -16.26
N SER A 76 -8.01 -18.70 -16.95
CA SER A 76 -6.56 -18.92 -16.82
C SER A 76 -5.96 -18.30 -15.56
N ILE A 77 -6.68 -17.39 -14.91
CA ILE A 77 -6.23 -16.59 -13.77
C ILE A 77 -6.88 -17.08 -12.48
N LEU A 78 -8.21 -17.21 -12.47
CA LEU A 78 -9.00 -17.57 -11.29
C LEU A 78 -10.13 -18.54 -11.65
N LYS A 79 -10.61 -19.25 -10.64
CA LYS A 79 -11.78 -20.12 -10.71
C LYS A 79 -12.60 -19.99 -9.43
N PHE A 80 -13.90 -20.14 -9.55
CA PHE A 80 -14.79 -20.31 -8.41
C PHE A 80 -15.57 -21.60 -8.59
N ILE A 81 -15.54 -22.49 -7.59
CA ILE A 81 -16.29 -23.75 -7.62
C ILE A 81 -17.46 -23.59 -6.64
N PRO A 82 -18.70 -23.46 -7.10
CA PRO A 82 -19.84 -23.30 -6.20
C PRO A 82 -20.11 -24.60 -5.43
N ASP A 83 -20.61 -24.46 -4.19
CA ASP A 83 -21.11 -25.60 -3.44
C ASP A 83 -22.47 -26.01 -4.01
N LEU A 84 -22.64 -27.28 -4.35
CA LEU A 84 -23.87 -27.79 -4.95
C LEU A 84 -24.71 -28.56 -3.92
N PRO A 85 -26.05 -28.45 -3.96
CA PRO A 85 -26.85 -27.59 -4.86
C PRO A 85 -26.89 -26.11 -4.42
N LEU A 86 -26.86 -25.18 -5.38
CA LEU A 86 -26.88 -23.73 -5.10
C LEU A 86 -28.15 -23.27 -4.38
N THR A 87 -29.29 -23.89 -4.66
CA THR A 87 -30.62 -23.47 -4.15
C THR A 87 -30.68 -23.35 -2.62
N SER A 88 -29.81 -24.05 -1.90
CA SER A 88 -29.76 -24.02 -0.43
C SER A 88 -29.07 -22.78 0.15
N HIS A 89 -28.28 -22.05 -0.64
CA HIS A 89 -27.47 -20.91 -0.19
C HIS A 89 -27.40 -19.75 -1.18
N LEU A 90 -28.11 -19.85 -2.31
CA LEU A 90 -28.23 -18.79 -3.31
C LEU A 90 -29.19 -17.70 -2.84
N THR A 91 -28.70 -16.47 -2.82
CA THR A 91 -29.50 -15.25 -2.62
C THR A 91 -29.42 -14.38 -3.86
N ILE A 92 -30.57 -14.02 -4.42
CA ILE A 92 -30.66 -13.10 -5.56
C ILE A 92 -31.30 -11.80 -5.09
N THR A 93 -30.63 -10.67 -5.30
CA THR A 93 -31.18 -9.35 -5.01
C THR A 93 -31.15 -8.46 -6.25
N LYS A 94 -32.23 -7.71 -6.48
CA LYS A 94 -32.30 -6.68 -7.52
C LYS A 94 -31.84 -5.35 -6.95
N GLY A 95 -31.05 -4.61 -7.71
CA GLY A 95 -30.58 -3.28 -7.31
C GLY A 95 -30.44 -2.34 -8.49
N PHE A 96 -29.98 -1.13 -8.20
CA PHE A 96 -29.63 -0.12 -9.20
C PHE A 96 -28.21 0.40 -8.91
N LYS A 97 -27.36 0.48 -9.94
CA LYS A 97 -25.97 0.96 -9.81
C LYS A 97 -25.59 1.82 -11.01
N ILE A 98 -24.77 2.84 -10.74
CA ILE A 98 -24.04 3.59 -11.76
C ILE A 98 -22.55 3.37 -11.50
N SER A 99 -21.94 2.47 -12.27
CA SER A 99 -20.52 2.18 -12.27
C SER A 99 -19.96 2.20 -13.69
N ARG A 100 -18.68 1.83 -13.84
CA ARG A 100 -18.04 1.70 -15.14
C ARG A 100 -18.68 0.60 -15.98
N SER A 101 -19.02 -0.50 -15.33
CA SER A 101 -19.45 -1.76 -15.95
C SER A 101 -20.99 -1.88 -16.00
N ILE A 102 -21.71 -1.23 -15.08
CA ILE A 102 -23.18 -1.29 -14.99
C ILE A 102 -23.75 0.11 -14.87
N ARG A 103 -24.69 0.46 -15.74
CA ARG A 103 -25.47 1.69 -15.66
C ARG A 103 -26.94 1.35 -15.71
N GLY A 104 -27.55 1.17 -14.54
CA GLY A 104 -28.97 0.87 -14.42
C GLY A 104 -29.25 -0.25 -13.42
N GLU A 105 -30.32 -0.98 -13.70
CA GLU A 105 -30.73 -2.15 -12.92
C GLU A 105 -29.69 -3.28 -13.04
N TYR A 106 -29.52 -4.02 -11.96
CA TYR A 106 -28.68 -5.22 -11.91
C TYR A 106 -29.27 -6.27 -10.98
N PHE A 107 -28.79 -7.50 -11.13
CA PHE A 107 -29.09 -8.61 -10.24
C PHE A 107 -27.79 -9.08 -9.59
N ASN A 108 -27.79 -9.19 -8.27
CA ASN A 108 -26.67 -9.69 -7.49
C ASN A 108 -26.97 -11.09 -6.99
N TYR A 109 -26.08 -12.02 -7.35
CA TYR A 109 -26.13 -13.41 -6.96
C TYR A 109 -25.08 -13.63 -5.89
N GLU A 110 -25.50 -14.01 -4.68
CA GLU A 110 -24.63 -14.39 -3.58
C GLU A 110 -24.79 -15.87 -3.28
N TYR A 111 -23.70 -16.65 -3.34
CA TYR A 111 -23.71 -18.09 -3.07
C TYR A 111 -22.34 -18.58 -2.59
N SER A 112 -22.35 -19.71 -1.87
CA SER A 112 -21.17 -20.32 -1.25
C SER A 112 -20.38 -21.19 -2.22
N GLY A 113 -19.07 -21.29 -1.99
CA GLY A 113 -18.18 -22.11 -2.79
C GLY A 113 -16.72 -22.00 -2.37
N SER A 114 -15.82 -22.35 -3.28
CA SER A 114 -14.38 -22.30 -3.09
C SER A 114 -13.72 -21.47 -4.19
N ALA A 115 -12.93 -20.47 -3.80
CA ALA A 115 -12.12 -19.67 -4.71
C ALA A 115 -10.75 -20.33 -4.93
N LEU A 116 -10.30 -20.39 -6.19
CA LEU A 116 -9.01 -20.94 -6.62
C LEU A 116 -8.31 -19.98 -7.57
N GLY A 117 -6.98 -20.08 -7.67
CA GLY A 117 -6.16 -19.26 -8.57
C GLY A 117 -5.85 -17.88 -7.98
N TYR A 118 -5.54 -16.92 -8.86
CA TYR A 118 -5.10 -15.57 -8.53
C TYR A 118 -6.28 -14.59 -8.49
N TRP A 119 -6.64 -14.13 -7.30
CA TRP A 119 -7.72 -13.16 -7.10
C TRP A 119 -7.16 -11.77 -6.80
N VAL A 120 -7.83 -10.72 -7.29
CA VAL A 120 -7.35 -9.34 -7.18
C VAL A 120 -7.54 -8.85 -5.75
N VAL A 121 -6.48 -8.30 -5.15
CA VAL A 121 -6.55 -7.63 -3.85
C VAL A 121 -6.73 -6.14 -4.07
N VAL A 122 -7.85 -5.61 -3.57
CA VAL A 122 -8.20 -4.20 -3.72
C VAL A 122 -7.99 -3.49 -2.38
N PRO A 123 -7.09 -2.49 -2.31
CA PRO A 123 -6.87 -1.76 -1.08
C PRO A 123 -8.02 -0.78 -0.80
N THR A 124 -8.37 -0.68 0.47
CA THR A 124 -9.20 0.39 1.05
C THR A 124 -8.36 1.64 1.30
N GLN A 125 -9.03 2.74 1.66
CA GLN A 125 -8.34 3.99 2.03
C GLN A 125 -7.42 3.82 3.26
N ILE A 126 -7.66 2.79 4.08
CA ILE A 126 -6.91 2.54 5.33
C ILE A 126 -5.96 1.35 5.25
N SER A 127 -5.84 0.68 4.08
CA SER A 127 -4.91 -0.45 3.90
C SER A 127 -3.46 -0.04 4.08
N ALA A 128 -3.10 1.15 3.61
CA ALA A 128 -1.73 1.66 3.64
C ALA A 128 -1.17 1.87 5.05
N PHE A 129 -2.03 1.92 6.07
CA PHE A 129 -1.62 2.14 7.45
C PHE A 129 -1.27 0.85 8.21
N ASN A 130 -1.37 -0.32 7.54
CA ASN A 130 -1.09 -1.63 8.15
C ASN A 130 0.20 -2.27 7.59
N ASN A 131 0.91 -3.05 8.43
CA ASN A 131 2.27 -3.56 8.26
C ASN A 131 2.44 -4.69 7.25
N GLY A 132 1.79 -4.56 6.10
CA GLY A 132 1.68 -5.72 5.24
C GLY A 132 1.02 -6.87 5.98
N ASN A 133 0.03 -6.59 6.84
CA ASN A 133 -0.84 -7.53 7.54
C ASN A 133 -2.28 -7.12 7.25
N TYR A 134 -2.78 -7.46 6.08
CA TYR A 134 -4.07 -7.03 5.60
C TYR A 134 -5.18 -7.94 6.09
N LEU A 135 -6.28 -7.36 6.54
CA LEU A 135 -7.48 -8.09 6.90
C LEU A 135 -8.35 -8.26 5.65
N LEU A 136 -8.63 -9.51 5.28
CA LEU A 136 -9.62 -9.82 4.25
C LEU A 136 -11.00 -9.47 4.80
N THR A 137 -11.69 -8.54 4.15
CA THR A 137 -13.05 -8.16 4.53
C THR A 137 -13.93 -8.06 3.29
N ASP A 138 -15.24 -8.06 3.50
CA ASP A 138 -16.21 -7.76 2.45
C ASP A 138 -16.72 -6.32 2.56
N LYS A 139 -17.27 -5.84 1.45
CA LYS A 139 -17.73 -4.46 1.30
C LYS A 139 -18.83 -4.08 2.29
N LYS A 140 -19.71 -5.03 2.68
CA LYS A 140 -20.79 -4.77 3.64
C LYS A 140 -20.21 -4.70 5.05
N SER A 141 -19.37 -5.65 5.44
CA SER A 141 -18.71 -5.68 6.75
C SER A 141 -17.80 -4.49 6.99
N PHE A 142 -17.03 -4.05 5.99
CA PHE A 142 -16.17 -2.86 6.12
C PHE A 142 -16.95 -1.59 6.44
N SER A 143 -18.12 -1.41 5.81
CA SER A 143 -18.98 -0.23 6.06
C SER A 143 -19.56 -0.19 7.48
N LEU A 144 -19.72 -1.36 8.11
CA LEU A 144 -20.25 -1.52 9.45
C LEU A 144 -19.15 -1.46 10.53
N LYS A 145 -17.95 -1.98 10.22
CA LYS A 145 -16.78 -2.01 11.11
C LYS A 145 -15.90 -0.78 10.85
N ALA A 146 -16.31 0.39 11.36
CA ALA A 146 -15.53 1.63 11.25
C ALA A 146 -14.09 1.43 11.78
N GLY A 147 -13.08 1.55 10.91
CA GLY A 147 -11.69 1.75 11.33
C GLY A 147 -10.80 0.50 11.50
N LEU A 148 -11.14 -0.65 10.92
CA LEU A 148 -10.20 -1.79 10.90
C LEU A 148 -8.99 -1.51 9.99
N SER A 149 -7.87 -1.14 10.60
CA SER A 149 -6.61 -0.88 9.90
C SER A 149 -6.21 -2.05 9.00
N GLY A 150 -5.82 -1.78 7.76
CA GLY A 150 -5.35 -2.84 6.84
C GLY A 150 -6.43 -3.63 6.12
N ALA A 151 -7.71 -3.29 6.26
CA ALA A 151 -8.78 -3.94 5.52
C ALA A 151 -8.54 -3.90 4.00
N VAL A 152 -8.69 -5.03 3.33
CA VAL A 152 -8.62 -5.17 1.86
C VAL A 152 -9.81 -6.00 1.38
N TYR A 153 -10.23 -5.77 0.14
CA TYR A 153 -11.25 -6.59 -0.52
C TYR A 153 -10.60 -7.56 -1.50
N ILE A 154 -11.25 -8.70 -1.73
CA ILE A 154 -10.83 -9.66 -2.75
C ILE A 154 -11.87 -9.68 -3.87
N TYR A 155 -11.44 -9.25 -5.05
CA TYR A 155 -12.27 -9.10 -6.23
C TYR A 155 -11.86 -10.11 -7.29
N SER A 156 -12.75 -10.39 -8.23
CA SER A 156 -12.36 -11.03 -9.47
C SER A 156 -11.59 -10.05 -10.36
N VAL A 157 -11.20 -10.49 -11.56
CA VAL A 157 -10.66 -9.58 -12.59
C VAL A 157 -11.71 -8.57 -13.09
N TYR A 158 -12.99 -8.80 -12.81
CA TYR A 158 -14.09 -7.89 -13.04
C TYR A 158 -14.42 -7.16 -11.73
N ASP A 159 -14.42 -5.83 -11.76
CA ASP A 159 -14.49 -4.95 -10.58
C ASP A 159 -15.84 -4.94 -9.84
N GLU A 160 -16.78 -5.75 -10.32
CA GLU A 160 -18.14 -5.89 -9.80
C GLU A 160 -18.33 -7.17 -8.97
N ASP A 161 -17.46 -8.16 -9.17
CA ASP A 161 -17.57 -9.46 -8.52
C ASP A 161 -16.53 -9.58 -7.42
N TYR A 162 -16.96 -9.97 -6.22
CA TYR A 162 -16.09 -10.01 -5.05
C TYR A 162 -16.39 -11.18 -4.13
N LEU A 163 -15.38 -11.57 -3.37
CA LEU A 163 -15.47 -12.63 -2.39
C LEU A 163 -15.86 -12.08 -1.02
N ILE A 164 -16.64 -12.87 -0.30
CA ILE A 164 -17.10 -12.61 1.07
C ILE A 164 -16.61 -13.77 1.93
N PHE A 165 -15.77 -13.47 2.92
CA PHE A 165 -15.27 -14.46 3.87
C PHE A 165 -16.10 -14.44 5.15
N GLU A 166 -16.35 -15.61 5.73
CA GLU A 166 -17.10 -15.72 7.01
C GLU A 166 -16.20 -15.40 8.20
N ASP A 167 -14.93 -15.80 8.13
CA ASP A 167 -13.93 -15.56 9.16
C ASP A 167 -13.01 -14.41 8.80
N ASP A 168 -12.70 -13.58 9.82
CA ASP A 168 -11.64 -12.59 9.74
C ASP A 168 -10.31 -13.31 9.43
N SER A 169 -9.81 -13.14 8.21
CA SER A 169 -8.58 -13.78 7.72
C SER A 169 -7.53 -12.71 7.44
N PHE A 170 -6.28 -12.94 7.85
CA PHE A 170 -5.17 -12.01 7.60
C PHE A 170 -4.25 -12.54 6.52
N VAL A 171 -3.73 -11.64 5.69
CA VAL A 171 -2.72 -11.93 4.67
C VAL A 171 -1.60 -10.92 4.75
N SER A 172 -0.39 -11.33 4.40
CA SER A 172 0.79 -10.49 4.48
C SER A 172 1.30 -10.01 3.12
N ASN A 173 2.27 -9.09 3.11
CA ASN A 173 2.98 -8.73 1.88
C ASN A 173 3.56 -9.95 1.15
N ASN A 174 4.02 -10.95 1.89
CA ASN A 174 4.62 -12.16 1.32
C ASN A 174 3.60 -13.04 0.59
N ASP A 175 2.33 -12.92 0.97
CA ASP A 175 1.23 -13.66 0.34
C ASP A 175 0.74 -12.97 -0.95
N LEU A 176 1.20 -11.75 -1.22
CA LEU A 176 0.84 -10.99 -2.41
C LEU A 176 1.69 -11.38 -3.62
N TYR A 177 1.05 -11.38 -4.78
CA TYR A 177 1.62 -11.66 -6.08
C TYR A 177 1.41 -10.48 -7.03
N ILE A 178 2.34 -10.31 -7.97
CA ILE A 178 2.29 -9.31 -9.03
C ILE A 178 2.44 -9.99 -10.39
N ASP A 179 1.76 -9.47 -11.42
CA ASP A 179 2.00 -9.91 -12.79
C ASP A 179 3.42 -9.53 -13.24
N ILE A 180 4.13 -10.47 -13.87
CA ILE A 180 5.53 -10.31 -14.27
C ILE A 180 5.73 -9.14 -15.23
N LYS A 181 4.79 -8.88 -16.15
CA LYS A 181 4.88 -7.75 -17.08
C LYS A 181 4.75 -6.42 -16.35
N VAL A 182 3.95 -6.39 -15.29
CA VAL A 182 3.82 -5.21 -14.42
C VAL A 182 5.11 -5.05 -13.61
N LEU A 183 5.62 -6.14 -13.02
CA LEU A 183 6.89 -6.13 -12.29
C LEU A 183 8.05 -5.61 -13.15
N ASP A 184 8.14 -6.04 -14.41
CA ASP A 184 9.17 -5.59 -15.36
C ASP A 184 9.18 -4.06 -15.54
N SER A 185 8.03 -3.40 -15.42
CA SER A 185 7.94 -1.93 -15.48
C SER A 185 8.56 -1.22 -14.26
N PHE A 186 8.69 -1.91 -13.13
CA PHE A 186 9.38 -1.43 -11.94
C PHE A 186 10.89 -1.68 -11.97
N LEU A 187 11.37 -2.45 -12.97
CA LEU A 187 12.76 -2.89 -13.12
C LEU A 187 13.54 -2.21 -14.27
N PRO A 188 13.57 -0.87 -14.46
CA PRO A 188 14.46 -0.31 -15.46
C PRO A 188 15.94 -0.37 -14.99
N LEU A 189 16.80 -1.05 -15.78
CA LEU A 189 18.26 -0.84 -15.88
C LEU A 189 19.11 -1.00 -14.60
N PHE A 190 18.98 -2.11 -13.87
CA PHE A 190 20.08 -2.50 -12.97
C PHE A 190 21.17 -3.23 -13.75
N ASP A 191 22.22 -2.49 -14.05
CA ASP A 191 23.51 -3.04 -14.45
C ASP A 191 23.91 -4.10 -13.41
N SER A 192 24.04 -5.33 -13.88
CA SER A 192 24.14 -6.55 -13.08
C SER A 192 25.49 -6.69 -12.35
N LYS A 193 25.90 -5.69 -11.57
CA LYS A 193 27.13 -5.73 -10.75
C LYS A 193 27.03 -4.87 -9.51
N GLN A 194 26.37 -5.37 -8.47
CA GLN A 194 26.56 -5.10 -7.03
C GLN A 194 25.31 -5.66 -6.33
N SER A 195 25.34 -6.42 -5.24
CA SER A 195 26.40 -6.79 -4.33
C SER A 195 25.91 -8.03 -3.58
N LYS A 196 26.82 -8.98 -3.36
CA LYS A 196 26.66 -10.06 -2.39
C LYS A 196 26.75 -9.49 -0.96
N HIS A 197 26.20 -10.24 0.00
CA HIS A 197 26.12 -9.97 1.44
C HIS A 197 25.12 -8.86 1.81
N VAL A 198 24.16 -9.10 2.70
CA VAL A 198 24.36 -9.54 4.09
C VAL A 198 23.20 -10.43 4.56
N ASP A 199 23.53 -11.64 5.04
CA ASP A 199 22.68 -12.41 5.95
C ASP A 199 22.60 -11.67 7.29
N PHE A 200 21.41 -11.48 7.87
CA PHE A 200 21.27 -11.57 9.32
C PHE A 200 19.82 -11.90 9.74
N ILE A 201 19.69 -13.15 10.20
CA ILE A 201 18.95 -13.64 11.37
C ILE A 201 17.46 -13.31 11.48
N LEU A 202 16.71 -14.38 11.23
CA LEU A 202 15.41 -14.70 11.79
C LEU A 202 15.51 -14.78 13.32
N GLU A 203 14.94 -13.82 14.05
CA GLU A 203 14.52 -14.05 15.44
C GLU A 203 13.08 -13.62 15.66
N LYS A 204 12.34 -14.59 16.18
CA LYS A 204 10.92 -14.61 16.41
C LYS A 204 10.68 -14.16 17.84
N SER A 205 10.18 -12.95 18.06
CA SER A 205 9.35 -12.66 19.22
C SER A 205 8.50 -11.40 19.02
N LEU A 206 7.18 -11.60 19.02
CA LEU A 206 6.10 -10.68 19.36
C LEU A 206 6.53 -9.27 19.83
N SER A 207 6.64 -8.31 18.90
CA SER A 207 6.02 -6.99 19.02
C SER A 207 5.90 -6.38 17.62
N SER A 208 4.69 -6.03 17.21
CA SER A 208 4.33 -5.57 15.88
C SER A 208 4.75 -4.13 15.62
N LYS A 209 6.05 -3.82 15.69
CA LYS A 209 6.57 -2.47 15.46
C LYS A 209 7.49 -2.40 14.25
N PHE A 210 7.33 -1.34 13.47
CA PHE A 210 8.13 -1.02 12.28
C PHE A 210 9.22 -0.05 12.64
N LEU A 211 10.37 -0.14 11.97
CA LEU A 211 11.31 0.96 11.97
C LEU A 211 10.68 2.21 11.33
N THR A 212 10.75 3.34 12.03
CA THR A 212 10.31 4.61 11.46
C THR A 212 11.13 4.95 10.22
N SER A 213 10.45 5.37 9.15
CA SER A 213 11.12 5.78 7.92
C SER A 213 12.17 6.84 8.21
N LYS A 214 13.41 6.62 7.72
CA LYS A 214 14.51 7.60 7.79
C LYS A 214 14.10 8.96 7.28
N TYR A 215 13.14 9.02 6.37
CA TYR A 215 12.53 10.25 5.91
C TYR A 215 11.92 11.09 7.04
N ASN A 216 11.07 10.49 7.87
CA ASN A 216 10.39 11.18 8.96
C ASN A 216 11.38 11.57 10.06
N ILE A 217 12.40 10.73 10.30
CA ILE A 217 13.48 11.03 11.23
C ILE A 217 14.29 12.24 10.72
N ALA A 218 14.68 12.25 9.45
CA ALA A 218 15.39 13.38 8.85
C ALA A 218 14.56 14.67 8.89
N LEU A 219 13.25 14.59 8.64
CA LEU A 219 12.34 15.74 8.72
C LEU A 219 12.32 16.30 10.14
N TYR A 220 12.12 15.45 11.15
CA TYR A 220 12.17 15.83 12.56
C TYR A 220 13.51 16.48 12.94
N LEU A 221 14.64 15.86 12.59
CA LEU A 221 15.98 16.37 12.93
C LEU A 221 16.23 17.74 12.28
N MET A 222 15.86 17.90 11.01
CA MET A 222 16.02 19.17 10.29
C MET A 222 15.13 20.27 10.88
N MET A 223 13.89 19.94 11.22
CA MET A 223 12.99 20.89 11.87
C MET A 223 13.52 21.31 13.24
N ASN A 224 13.98 20.39 14.08
CA ASN A 224 14.58 20.73 15.37
C ASN A 224 15.83 21.59 15.25
N LYS A 225 16.64 21.39 14.21
CA LYS A 225 17.85 22.18 13.97
C LYS A 225 17.56 23.61 13.49
N LEU A 226 16.44 23.81 12.79
CA LEU A 226 16.12 25.07 12.11
C LEU A 226 15.09 25.91 12.84
N VAL A 227 14.12 25.28 13.51
CA VAL A 227 12.99 25.96 14.14
C VAL A 227 13.40 26.54 15.48
N VAL A 228 13.02 27.80 15.71
CA VAL A 228 13.18 28.46 17.01
C VAL A 228 12.07 27.98 17.95
N ARG A 229 12.44 27.64 19.18
CA ARG A 229 11.49 27.28 20.23
C ARG A 229 11.19 28.49 21.13
N SER A 230 9.93 28.60 21.54
CA SER A 230 9.50 29.49 22.63
C SER A 230 9.09 28.61 23.80
N GLY A 231 10.02 28.34 24.72
CA GLY A 231 9.88 27.26 25.70
C GLY A 231 9.89 25.90 24.99
N ASP A 232 8.86 25.08 25.23
CA ASP A 232 8.71 23.76 24.59
C ASP A 232 7.96 23.83 23.25
N THR A 233 7.40 24.98 22.89
CA THR A 233 6.57 25.11 21.68
C THR A 233 7.39 25.55 20.47
N PRO A 234 7.35 24.82 19.35
CA PRO A 234 7.99 25.25 18.10
C PRO A 234 7.26 26.43 17.49
N VAL A 235 7.99 27.49 17.13
CA VAL A 235 7.42 28.64 16.41
C VAL A 235 7.44 28.34 14.91
N VAL A 236 6.38 27.71 14.40
CA VAL A 236 6.29 27.21 13.02
C VAL A 236 5.83 28.24 11.99
N SER A 237 5.35 29.41 12.42
CA SER A 237 4.71 30.42 11.55
C SER A 237 5.62 30.93 10.43
N LYS A 238 6.92 31.07 10.70
CA LYS A 238 7.90 31.44 9.67
C LYS A 238 8.02 30.37 8.59
N PHE A 239 8.01 29.10 8.98
CA PHE A 239 8.13 27.99 8.03
C PHE A 239 6.87 27.77 7.23
N LYS A 240 5.70 28.06 7.81
CA LYS A 240 4.46 28.12 7.05
C LYS A 240 4.58 29.10 5.88
N LEU A 241 5.08 30.32 6.13
CA LEU A 241 5.31 31.31 5.07
C LEU A 241 6.29 30.81 4.00
N ASP A 242 7.47 30.31 4.42
CA ASP A 242 8.48 29.80 3.49
C ASP A 242 7.97 28.60 2.65
N TYR A 243 7.17 27.73 3.25
CA TYR A 243 6.57 26.57 2.59
C TYR A 243 5.48 27.00 1.60
N ASP A 244 4.54 27.85 2.04
CA ASP A 244 3.44 28.31 1.20
C ASP A 244 3.97 29.13 0.01
N GLU A 245 5.02 29.93 0.20
CA GLU A 245 5.70 30.66 -0.88
C GLU A 245 6.37 29.70 -1.87
N MET A 246 7.15 28.72 -1.40
CA MET A 246 7.87 27.78 -2.26
C MET A 246 6.94 26.91 -3.11
N TRP A 247 5.80 26.50 -2.54
CA TRP A 247 4.90 25.51 -3.13
C TRP A 247 3.58 26.07 -3.63
N LYS A 248 3.32 27.38 -3.46
CA LYS A 248 2.00 28.00 -3.66
C LYS A 248 0.90 27.23 -2.92
N GLY A 249 1.23 26.82 -1.70
CA GLY A 249 0.42 25.94 -0.85
C GLY A 249 -0.32 26.69 0.25
N ASN A 250 -1.01 25.93 1.10
CA ASN A 250 -1.56 26.40 2.36
C ASN A 250 -1.43 25.28 3.42
N VAL A 251 -0.21 25.03 3.89
CA VAL A 251 0.03 24.02 4.93
C VAL A 251 -0.48 24.53 6.28
N SER A 252 -1.18 23.70 7.06
CA SER A 252 -1.62 24.14 8.39
C SER A 252 -0.45 24.16 9.38
N GLU A 253 -0.48 25.07 10.35
CA GLU A 253 0.49 25.06 11.45
C GLU A 253 0.39 23.77 12.26
N SER A 254 -0.81 23.18 12.40
CA SER A 254 -0.98 21.87 13.05
C SER A 254 -0.15 20.77 12.37
N THR A 255 -0.13 20.73 11.04
CA THR A 255 0.65 19.76 10.26
C THR A 255 2.15 19.96 10.49
N LEU A 256 2.60 21.20 10.59
CA LEU A 256 4.01 21.50 10.87
C LEU A 256 4.40 21.12 12.30
N CYS A 257 3.51 21.31 13.28
CA CYS A 257 3.71 20.86 14.65
C CYS A 257 3.83 19.32 14.73
N GLU A 258 3.00 18.58 13.99
CA GLU A 258 3.10 17.10 13.91
C GLU A 258 4.48 16.64 13.39
N TRP A 259 5.10 17.39 12.48
CA TRP A 259 6.44 17.04 11.96
C TRP A 259 7.56 17.39 12.95
N PHE A 260 7.27 18.21 13.96
CA PHE A 260 8.18 18.54 15.05
C PHE A 260 8.15 17.53 16.19
N GLU A 261 7.11 16.70 16.26
CA GLU A 261 6.99 15.64 17.26
C GLU A 261 8.09 14.59 17.04
N LYS A 262 8.74 14.19 18.14
CA LYS A 262 9.81 13.20 18.09
C LYS A 262 9.25 11.85 17.64
N PRO A 263 9.75 11.29 16.52
CA PRO A 263 9.35 9.96 16.13
C PRO A 263 9.93 8.93 17.10
N GLU A 264 9.13 7.94 17.48
CA GLU A 264 9.66 6.70 18.06
C GLU A 264 10.50 5.98 17.01
N LEU A 265 11.58 5.29 17.41
CA LEU A 265 12.36 4.47 16.50
C LEU A 265 11.52 3.33 15.90
N TYR A 266 10.61 2.81 16.72
CA TYR A 266 9.71 1.72 16.37
C TYR A 266 8.25 2.13 16.55
N ILE A 267 7.48 2.14 15.46
CA ILE A 267 6.07 2.56 15.44
C ILE A 267 5.15 1.37 15.20
N GLU A 268 3.94 1.37 15.77
CA GLU A 268 2.98 0.27 15.59
C GLU A 268 2.27 0.30 14.22
N LYS A 269 2.26 1.46 13.54
CA LYS A 269 1.56 1.68 12.28
C LYS A 269 2.50 2.29 11.25
N ARG A 270 2.42 1.85 9.99
CA ARG A 270 3.23 2.43 8.92
C ARG A 270 2.83 3.88 8.70
N GLN A 271 3.79 4.78 8.72
CA GLN A 271 3.56 6.18 8.38
C GLN A 271 3.62 6.37 6.87
N ARG A 272 2.57 6.99 6.32
CA ARG A 272 2.54 7.37 4.89
C ARG A 272 3.56 8.48 4.63
N LEU A 273 4.36 8.31 3.58
CA LEU A 273 5.18 9.39 3.03
C LEU A 273 4.32 10.25 2.09
N THR A 274 3.78 11.35 2.60
CA THR A 274 2.91 12.23 1.82
C THR A 274 3.70 13.21 0.94
N PRO A 275 3.11 13.73 -0.15
CA PRO A 275 3.72 14.80 -0.95
C PRO A 275 4.07 16.04 -0.12
N GLU A 276 3.28 16.38 0.88
CA GLU A 276 3.52 17.52 1.78
C GLU A 276 4.79 17.29 2.59
N LYS A 277 4.98 16.09 3.15
CA LYS A 277 6.21 15.71 3.83
C LYS A 277 7.41 15.78 2.88
N LYS A 278 7.27 15.27 1.64
CA LYS A 278 8.27 15.38 0.53
C LYS A 278 8.72 16.82 0.30
N LYS A 279 7.75 17.71 0.11
CA LYS A 279 7.95 19.15 -0.08
C LYS A 279 8.58 19.82 1.15
N GLY A 280 8.19 19.37 2.34
CA GLY A 280 8.70 19.86 3.62
C GLY A 280 10.19 19.58 3.81
N LEU A 281 10.62 18.32 3.73
CA LEU A 281 12.04 17.97 3.90
C LEU A 281 12.92 18.67 2.85
N TYR A 282 12.47 18.76 1.60
CA TYR A 282 13.20 19.47 0.56
C TYR A 282 13.44 20.95 0.95
N LEU A 283 12.40 21.62 1.45
CA LEU A 283 12.51 23.00 1.96
C LEU A 283 13.53 23.07 3.11
N PHE A 284 13.38 22.22 4.12
CA PHE A 284 14.26 22.24 5.29
C PHE A 284 15.71 21.93 4.94
N LEU A 285 15.97 20.95 4.07
CA LEU A 285 17.31 20.67 3.57
C LEU A 285 17.88 21.89 2.83
N THR A 286 17.08 22.57 2.00
CA THR A 286 17.50 23.79 1.30
C THR A 286 17.89 24.90 2.27
N LEU A 287 17.09 25.12 3.31
CA LEU A 287 17.38 26.10 4.37
C LEU A 287 18.63 25.71 5.17
N PHE A 288 18.78 24.43 5.50
CA PHE A 288 19.94 23.90 6.21
C PHE A 288 21.23 24.07 5.41
N ILE A 289 21.23 23.68 4.13
CA ILE A 289 22.35 23.86 3.20
C ILE A 289 22.80 25.33 3.17
N LYS A 290 21.84 26.27 3.09
CA LYS A 290 22.13 27.70 3.07
C LYS A 290 22.70 28.19 4.40
N LYS A 291 22.16 27.74 5.52
CA LYS A 291 22.59 28.12 6.88
C LYS A 291 24.01 27.63 7.20
N GLU A 292 24.32 26.39 6.84
CA GLU A 292 25.62 25.75 7.10
C GLU A 292 26.66 26.02 6.01
N GLY A 293 26.31 26.74 4.94
CA GLY A 293 27.24 27.08 3.85
C GLY A 293 27.72 25.86 3.04
N ILE A 294 26.89 24.80 2.95
CA ILE A 294 27.26 23.55 2.26
C ILE A 294 27.38 23.82 0.76
N LYS A 295 28.58 23.62 0.21
CA LYS A 295 28.86 23.84 -1.22
C LYS A 295 28.11 22.85 -2.10
N ASN A 296 27.73 23.29 -3.30
CA ASN A 296 27.08 22.44 -4.28
C ASN A 296 28.11 21.56 -5.02
N THR A 297 28.54 20.47 -4.39
CA THR A 297 29.52 19.50 -4.94
C THR A 297 28.87 18.12 -5.12
N LYS A 298 29.57 17.21 -5.82
CA LYS A 298 29.14 15.79 -5.96
C LYS A 298 29.00 15.06 -4.61
N GLU A 299 29.67 15.55 -3.57
CA GLU A 299 29.69 14.98 -2.22
C GLU A 299 28.64 15.57 -1.28
N LYS A 300 27.84 16.55 -1.76
CA LYS A 300 26.81 17.24 -0.98
C LYS A 300 25.89 16.30 -0.20
N ALA A 301 25.46 15.20 -0.83
CA ALA A 301 24.60 14.21 -0.17
C ALA A 301 25.31 13.46 0.97
N SER A 302 26.62 13.18 0.84
CA SER A 302 27.42 12.56 1.90
C SER A 302 27.59 13.51 3.09
N VAL A 303 27.92 14.78 2.83
CA VAL A 303 28.06 15.81 3.88
C VAL A 303 26.76 15.99 4.67
N ILE A 304 25.61 15.99 3.99
CA ILE A 304 24.30 16.10 4.66
C ILE A 304 23.99 14.84 5.46
N ALA A 305 24.33 13.65 4.95
CA ALA A 305 24.14 12.40 5.69
C ALA A 305 24.97 12.38 6.98
N GLU A 306 26.23 12.83 6.94
CA GLU A 306 27.09 12.98 8.12
C GLU A 306 26.47 13.93 9.15
N LYS A 307 25.96 15.09 8.70
CA LYS A 307 25.27 16.03 9.58
C LYS A 307 23.99 15.48 10.18
N LEU A 308 23.21 14.70 9.43
CA LEU A 308 22.04 14.01 9.97
C LEU A 308 22.44 12.96 11.02
N ASN A 309 23.53 12.22 10.80
CA ASN A 309 24.07 11.27 11.77
C ASN A 309 24.53 11.98 13.05
N GLU A 310 25.23 13.12 12.94
CA GLU A 310 25.64 13.94 14.10
C GLU A 310 24.42 14.39 14.92
N LEU A 311 23.33 14.80 14.27
CA LEU A 311 22.09 15.19 14.94
C LEU A 311 21.35 14.00 15.56
N ALA A 312 21.31 12.85 14.87
CA ALA A 312 20.68 11.64 15.38
C ALA A 312 21.38 11.12 16.66
N LEU A 313 22.71 11.18 16.70
CA LEU A 313 23.51 10.84 17.89
C LEU A 313 23.24 11.74 19.11
N GLN A 314 22.77 12.96 18.89
CA GLN A 314 22.39 13.88 19.97
C GLN A 314 21.00 13.61 20.54
N GLU A 315 20.20 12.80 19.83
CA GLU A 315 18.82 12.48 20.19
C GLU A 315 18.73 11.05 20.75
N TYR A 316 18.49 10.93 22.06
CA TYR A 316 18.28 9.66 22.74
C TYR A 316 17.22 8.80 22.01
N GLN A 317 17.50 7.53 21.69
CA GLN A 317 16.67 6.59 20.90
C GLN A 317 16.72 6.74 19.38
N LEU A 318 17.45 7.71 18.83
CA LEU A 318 17.66 7.83 17.37
C LEU A 318 19.12 7.58 16.98
N ASP A 319 19.99 7.27 17.94
CA ASP A 319 21.43 7.04 17.79
C ASP A 319 21.76 5.78 16.96
N GLU A 320 20.83 4.84 16.86
CA GLU A 320 20.94 3.65 16.00
C GLU A 320 20.68 3.95 14.51
N VAL A 321 20.17 5.14 14.18
CA VAL A 321 19.78 5.50 12.81
C VAL A 321 20.98 6.00 12.02
N ILE A 322 21.35 5.26 10.97
CA ILE A 322 22.46 5.64 10.07
C ILE A 322 21.93 6.13 8.72
N PHE A 323 22.21 7.39 8.41
CA PHE A 323 22.02 8.02 7.11
C PHE A 323 23.25 7.81 6.22
N THR A 324 23.00 7.64 4.93
CA THR A 324 24.04 7.52 3.90
C THR A 324 23.68 8.42 2.72
N ALA A 325 24.65 8.70 1.85
CA ALA A 325 24.44 9.53 0.67
C ALA A 325 23.29 9.03 -0.23
N ASN A 326 23.08 7.71 -0.31
CA ASN A 326 22.01 7.12 -1.13
C ASN A 326 20.61 7.43 -0.57
N HIS A 327 20.47 7.55 0.76
CA HIS A 327 19.22 8.00 1.36
C HIS A 327 18.94 9.47 1.05
N VAL A 328 19.98 10.31 1.08
CA VAL A 328 19.85 11.77 0.97
C VAL A 328 19.67 12.25 -0.47
N LYS A 329 20.34 11.61 -1.45
CA LYS A 329 20.29 12.03 -2.87
C LYS A 329 18.86 12.30 -3.38
N PRO A 330 17.87 11.38 -3.20
CA PRO A 330 16.50 11.61 -3.65
C PRO A 330 15.81 12.79 -2.96
N TRP A 331 16.20 13.14 -1.72
CA TRP A 331 15.58 14.22 -0.97
C TRP A 331 16.05 15.61 -1.41
N LEU A 332 17.16 15.67 -2.17
CA LEU A 332 17.70 16.90 -2.76
C LEU A 332 17.10 17.21 -4.13
N GLU A 333 16.32 16.30 -4.70
CA GLU A 333 15.59 16.53 -5.94
C GLU A 333 14.27 17.24 -5.61
N LYS A 334 13.99 18.33 -6.34
CA LYS A 334 12.75 19.10 -6.12
C LYS A 334 11.55 18.20 -6.41
N PRO A 335 10.66 17.93 -5.44
CA PRO A 335 9.47 17.11 -5.67
C PRO A 335 8.60 17.68 -6.80
N LEU A 336 8.15 16.82 -7.70
CA LEU A 336 7.18 17.18 -8.73
C LEU A 336 5.85 17.56 -8.05
N SER A 337 5.21 18.61 -8.59
CA SER A 337 4.04 19.28 -8.00
C SER A 337 2.84 18.39 -7.87
#